data_AF-A0A8H5IGZ0-F1
#
_entry.id   AF-A0A8H5IGZ0-F1
#
_cell.length_a   1.000
_cell.length_b   1.000
_cell.length_c   1.000
_cell.angle_alpha   90.00
_cell.angle_beta   90.00
_cell.angle_gamma   90.00
#
_symmetry.space_group_name_H-M   'P 1'
#
loop_
_entity.id
_entity.type
_entity.pdbx_description
1 polymer ?
#
loop_
_entity_poly.entity_id
_entity_poly.type
_entity_poly.pdbx_seq_one_letter_code
_entity_poly.pdbx_strand_id
1 'polypeptide(L)'
;MVRSQKLRWGGPEPYPLFFYLLREVAATSFPMRVESRQEWDMRSKIGLPNLEETENKLSDCGLGKRVYLQNIAIWRPARGPSRRAPAGVMEPQLFEPCPDAVTIDLDTAQLILSTPGTYTHKELRLPSRCVRCYTNMILREIASECGIRPMSEGETCGIEACNKETLFGSDRCVGHLDATNLECWKSKQYQNYPALETALKYAATRQWVCPDSYEVVIDHAEQIRSGERPSADLVILDDEFSPTTYQLFEFSIIDRVHGNTLVNTTVTHPSGLCHRKDRDDASHELLDLFQERLIARKLLEAGISKNTIFLVYHYGKTDLMILRDFLATGGYENMLSSDDNCIPLIPIYRQQKIEPPPGFNSFPLRLEVLFRVLYPLHSLCGRNHLALIDCQQTKLVLDAFEHFCQPIESRGSDWQPEKLVKISQTTITSFFKNIDRSTLKRKLNAADAEDELDQGRKTSLGDGLPDQIEASYVDSDYEDHLVEGEDEESNVGDNESEEA
;
A
#
# COMPACT_ATOMS: atom_id res chain seq x y z
N MET A 1 32.53 -34.96 -32.81
CA MET A 1 32.22 -33.77 -33.62
C MET A 1 30.77 -33.86 -34.09
N VAL A 2 29.84 -33.25 -33.36
CA VAL A 2 28.43 -33.09 -33.76
C VAL A 2 28.18 -31.60 -33.78
N ARG A 3 27.76 -31.08 -34.94
CA ARG A 3 27.51 -29.66 -35.18
C ARG A 3 26.30 -29.19 -34.38
N SER A 4 26.46 -28.11 -33.62
CA SER A 4 25.36 -27.38 -32.99
C SER A 4 24.53 -26.69 -34.09
N GLN A 5 23.23 -26.97 -34.14
CA GLN A 5 22.27 -26.15 -34.87
C GLN A 5 21.83 -25.02 -33.93
N LYS A 6 22.14 -23.77 -34.32
CA LYS A 6 21.53 -22.58 -33.73
C LYS A 6 20.04 -22.57 -34.07
N LEU A 7 19.19 -22.80 -33.08
CA LEU A 7 17.77 -22.44 -33.17
C LEU A 7 17.68 -20.91 -33.11
N ARG A 8 17.20 -20.30 -34.20
CA ARG A 8 16.78 -18.89 -34.21
C ARG A 8 15.45 -18.81 -33.47
N TRP A 9 15.47 -18.23 -32.27
CA TRP A 9 14.25 -17.72 -31.66
C TRP A 9 13.88 -16.40 -32.34
N GLY A 10 12.88 -16.47 -33.22
CA GLY A 10 12.13 -15.32 -33.70
C GLY A 10 10.77 -15.34 -33.04
N GLY A 11 10.58 -14.56 -32.00
CA GLY A 11 9.29 -14.32 -31.34
C GLY A 11 9.28 -12.90 -30.76
N PRO A 12 8.13 -12.22 -30.73
CA PRO A 12 8.04 -10.83 -30.28
C PRO A 12 8.28 -10.72 -28.77
N GLU A 13 8.73 -9.54 -28.36
CA GLU A 13 9.20 -9.13 -27.02
C GLU A 13 8.36 -9.60 -25.81
N PRO A 14 8.96 -9.71 -24.61
CA PRO A 14 8.28 -10.17 -23.40
C PRO A 14 7.26 -9.14 -22.90
N TYR A 15 6.03 -9.58 -22.68
CA TYR A 15 4.87 -8.79 -22.23
C TYR A 15 5.07 -8.20 -20.82
N PRO A 16 5.26 -6.87 -20.66
CA PRO A 16 5.41 -6.24 -19.34
C PRO A 16 4.10 -6.27 -18.52
N LEU A 17 2.95 -6.32 -19.20
CA LEU A 17 1.61 -6.41 -18.60
C LEU A 17 1.35 -7.75 -17.89
N PHE A 18 2.01 -8.83 -18.33
CA PHE A 18 1.91 -10.16 -17.73
C PHE A 18 2.43 -10.19 -16.28
N PHE A 19 3.52 -9.46 -16.01
CA PHE A 19 4.08 -9.33 -14.68
C PHE A 19 3.22 -8.43 -13.78
N TYR A 20 2.48 -7.47 -14.33
CA TYR A 20 1.59 -6.59 -13.58
C TYR A 20 0.41 -7.37 -12.97
N LEU A 21 -0.26 -8.21 -13.76
CA LEU A 21 -1.42 -8.99 -13.32
C LEU A 21 -1.06 -10.06 -12.27
N LEU A 22 0.03 -10.81 -12.49
CA LEU A 22 0.52 -11.81 -11.52
C LEU A 22 0.92 -11.19 -10.18
N ARG A 23 1.33 -9.93 -10.22
CA ARG A 23 1.84 -9.18 -9.07
C ARG A 23 0.73 -8.59 -8.21
N GLU A 24 -0.36 -8.11 -8.81
CA GLU A 24 -1.59 -7.73 -8.09
C GLU A 24 -2.24 -8.93 -7.38
N VAL A 25 -2.24 -10.10 -8.03
CA VAL A 25 -2.73 -11.36 -7.44
C VAL A 25 -1.83 -11.84 -6.30
N ALA A 26 -0.51 -11.66 -6.40
CA ALA A 26 0.44 -12.02 -5.35
C ALA A 26 0.39 -11.06 -4.14
N ALA A 27 0.27 -9.74 -4.38
CA ALA A 27 0.21 -8.72 -3.33
C ALA A 27 -1.07 -8.83 -2.47
N THR A 28 -2.18 -9.25 -3.08
CA THR A 28 -3.46 -9.48 -2.36
C THR A 28 -3.47 -10.76 -1.53
N SER A 29 -2.57 -11.71 -1.82
CA SER A 29 -2.57 -13.05 -1.21
C SER A 29 -1.48 -13.27 -0.15
N PHE A 30 -0.43 -12.43 -0.10
CA PHE A 30 0.74 -12.66 0.77
C PHE A 30 1.38 -11.36 1.32
N PRO A 31 1.17 -10.99 2.59
CA PRO A 31 1.98 -9.95 3.23
C PRO A 31 3.40 -10.49 3.48
N MET A 32 4.39 -10.02 2.73
CA MET A 32 5.80 -10.38 2.94
C MET A 32 6.37 -9.65 4.17
N ARG A 33 7.16 -10.36 5.00
CA ARG A 33 7.95 -9.76 6.09
C ARG A 33 9.19 -9.05 5.54
N VAL A 34 9.51 -7.92 6.16
CA VAL A 34 10.52 -6.91 5.76
C VAL A 34 11.98 -7.37 5.90
N GLU A 35 12.27 -8.39 6.71
CA GLU A 35 13.63 -8.68 7.18
C GLU A 35 14.58 -9.39 6.20
N SER A 36 14.21 -9.63 4.92
CA SER A 36 15.05 -10.42 4.00
C SER A 36 15.58 -9.68 2.77
N ARG A 37 15.25 -8.39 2.59
CA ARG A 37 15.62 -7.66 1.37
C ARG A 37 16.98 -6.93 1.49
N GLN A 38 17.28 -6.35 2.65
CA GLN A 38 18.59 -5.72 2.92
C GLN A 38 19.76 -6.71 2.87
N GLU A 39 19.56 -7.96 3.29
CA GLU A 39 20.60 -9.00 3.23
C GLU A 39 20.91 -9.45 1.79
N TRP A 40 19.93 -9.40 0.89
CA TRP A 40 20.11 -9.75 -0.53
C TRP A 40 20.78 -8.63 -1.32
N ASP A 41 20.41 -7.37 -1.06
CA ASP A 41 21.02 -6.20 -1.72
C ASP A 41 22.45 -5.93 -1.26
N MET A 42 22.83 -6.33 -0.04
CA MET A 42 24.24 -6.32 0.39
C MET A 42 25.07 -7.39 -0.31
N ARG A 43 24.50 -8.56 -0.63
CA ARG A 43 25.21 -9.66 -1.28
C ARG A 43 25.34 -9.51 -2.79
N SER A 44 24.43 -8.78 -3.44
CA SER A 44 24.48 -8.52 -4.89
C SER A 44 25.53 -7.48 -5.30
N LYS A 45 26.06 -6.68 -4.35
CA LYS A 45 27.10 -5.68 -4.58
C LYS A 45 28.53 -6.23 -4.58
N ILE A 46 28.73 -7.49 -4.19
CA ILE A 46 30.04 -8.17 -4.26
C ILE A 46 29.98 -9.11 -5.47
N GLY A 47 30.83 -8.86 -6.46
CA GLY A 47 30.77 -9.40 -7.83
C GLY A 47 30.29 -10.86 -7.96
N LEU A 48 29.41 -11.09 -8.94
CA LEU A 48 28.81 -12.38 -9.24
C LEU A 48 29.88 -13.48 -9.43
N PRO A 49 29.79 -14.62 -8.73
CA PRO A 49 30.67 -15.74 -8.96
C PRO A 49 30.36 -16.41 -10.30
N ASN A 50 31.38 -17.01 -10.90
CA ASN A 50 31.26 -17.84 -12.11
C ASN A 50 30.20 -18.94 -11.88
N LEU A 51 29.37 -19.19 -12.90
CA LEU A 51 28.35 -20.25 -12.93
C LEU A 51 28.89 -21.60 -12.45
N GLU A 52 30.14 -21.90 -12.81
CA GLU A 52 30.85 -23.13 -12.46
C GLU A 52 31.20 -23.21 -10.95
N GLU A 53 31.42 -22.07 -10.30
CA GLU A 53 31.64 -22.00 -8.85
C GLU A 53 30.32 -22.12 -8.07
N THR A 54 29.20 -21.70 -8.68
CA THR A 54 27.85 -21.81 -8.13
C THR A 54 27.33 -23.25 -8.22
N GLU A 55 27.60 -23.95 -9.32
CA GLU A 55 27.29 -25.39 -9.47
C GLU A 55 28.09 -26.28 -8.49
N ASN A 56 29.37 -25.95 -8.26
CA ASN A 56 30.19 -26.68 -7.29
C ASN A 56 29.76 -26.42 -5.84
N LYS A 57 29.25 -25.22 -5.50
CA LYS A 57 28.72 -24.92 -4.15
C LYS A 57 27.34 -25.53 -3.89
N LEU A 58 26.50 -25.70 -4.92
CA LEU A 58 25.17 -26.31 -4.80
C LEU A 58 25.20 -27.84 -4.70
N SER A 59 26.25 -28.48 -5.21
CA SER A 59 26.45 -29.93 -5.12
C SER A 59 26.92 -30.39 -3.73
N ASP A 60 27.55 -29.49 -2.95
CA ASP A 60 27.98 -29.73 -1.56
C ASP A 60 26.93 -29.37 -0.50
N CYS A 61 25.86 -28.64 -0.86
CA CYS A 61 24.79 -28.32 0.08
C CYS A 61 23.75 -29.46 0.14
N GLY A 62 23.51 -30.00 1.34
CA GLY A 62 22.56 -31.11 1.56
C GLY A 62 21.10 -30.80 1.18
N LEU A 63 20.78 -29.56 0.83
CA LEU A 63 19.47 -29.11 0.36
C LEU A 63 19.33 -29.29 -1.17
N GLY A 64 20.32 -28.87 -1.96
CA GLY A 64 20.34 -29.05 -3.41
C GLY A 64 20.37 -30.52 -3.82
N LYS A 65 21.16 -31.33 -3.11
CA LYS A 65 21.20 -32.79 -3.28
C LYS A 65 19.86 -33.46 -2.92
N ARG A 66 19.14 -32.95 -1.92
CA ARG A 66 17.80 -33.46 -1.55
C ARG A 66 16.76 -33.14 -2.61
N VAL A 67 16.70 -31.89 -3.10
CA VAL A 67 15.76 -31.49 -4.16
C VAL A 67 16.03 -32.26 -5.46
N TYR A 68 17.30 -32.43 -5.83
CA TYR A 68 17.69 -33.21 -7.02
C TYR A 68 17.34 -34.71 -6.90
N LEU A 69 17.65 -35.34 -5.75
CA LEU A 69 17.36 -36.76 -5.54
C LEU A 69 15.87 -37.07 -5.36
N GLN A 70 15.09 -36.14 -4.79
CA GLN A 70 13.65 -36.28 -4.61
C GLN A 70 12.93 -36.23 -5.97
N ASN A 71 13.43 -35.45 -6.93
CA ASN A 71 12.92 -35.44 -8.30
C ASN A 71 13.32 -36.69 -9.09
N ILE A 72 14.52 -37.26 -8.90
CA ILE A 72 14.90 -38.52 -9.57
C ILE A 72 14.10 -39.72 -9.05
N ALA A 73 13.71 -39.73 -7.76
CA ALA A 73 12.93 -40.81 -7.16
C ALA A 73 11.50 -40.92 -7.70
N ILE A 74 10.90 -39.78 -8.11
CA ILE A 74 9.54 -39.72 -8.69
C ILE A 74 9.52 -40.20 -10.15
N TRP A 75 10.68 -40.22 -10.83
CA TRP A 75 10.77 -40.41 -12.30
C TRP A 75 11.32 -41.76 -12.77
N ARG A 76 11.58 -42.74 -11.88
CA ARG A 76 11.89 -44.10 -12.36
C ARG A 76 10.60 -44.84 -12.75
N PRO A 77 10.40 -45.21 -14.03
CA PRO A 77 9.31 -46.12 -14.38
C PRO A 77 9.59 -47.47 -13.72
N ALA A 78 8.65 -47.96 -12.92
CA ALA A 78 8.68 -49.31 -12.38
C ALA A 78 8.67 -50.32 -13.54
N ARG A 79 9.85 -50.75 -13.99
CA ARG A 79 9.99 -51.94 -14.85
C ARG A 79 9.96 -53.17 -13.95
N GLY A 80 8.78 -53.72 -13.72
CA GLY A 80 8.59 -55.01 -13.06
C GLY A 80 7.10 -55.30 -12.82
N PRO A 81 6.64 -56.56 -12.97
CA PRO A 81 5.22 -56.89 -12.90
C PRO A 81 4.70 -56.74 -11.46
N SER A 82 3.75 -55.82 -11.32
CA SER A 82 2.63 -55.77 -10.37
C SER A 82 2.73 -56.69 -9.15
N ARG A 83 3.11 -56.12 -8.00
CA ARG A 83 2.62 -56.59 -6.70
C ARG A 83 1.58 -55.60 -6.20
N ARG A 84 0.38 -56.11 -5.88
CA ARG A 84 -0.75 -55.37 -5.34
C ARG A 84 -0.29 -54.50 -4.17
N ALA A 85 -0.50 -53.18 -4.27
CA ALA A 85 -0.39 -52.28 -3.15
C ALA A 85 -1.54 -52.55 -2.16
N PRO A 86 -1.30 -52.41 -0.84
CA PRO A 86 -2.34 -52.57 0.17
C PRO A 86 -3.40 -51.45 0.04
N ALA A 87 -4.67 -51.81 0.28
CA ALA A 87 -5.77 -50.87 0.33
C ALA A 87 -5.52 -49.83 1.43
N GLY A 88 -5.42 -48.55 1.05
CA GLY A 88 -5.24 -47.44 1.99
C GLY A 88 -4.22 -46.36 1.58
N VAL A 89 -3.53 -46.49 0.46
CA VAL A 89 -2.72 -45.39 -0.08
C VAL A 89 -3.68 -44.43 -0.79
N MET A 90 -3.79 -43.18 -0.29
CA MET A 90 -4.44 -42.10 -1.03
C MET A 90 -3.86 -42.08 -2.43
N GLU A 91 -4.72 -42.21 -3.45
CA GLU A 91 -4.32 -41.95 -4.82
C GLU A 91 -3.57 -40.61 -4.85
N PRO A 92 -2.39 -40.53 -5.50
CA PRO A 92 -1.77 -39.25 -5.76
C PRO A 92 -2.83 -38.41 -6.47
N GLN A 93 -3.24 -37.30 -5.85
CA GLN A 93 -4.10 -36.32 -6.51
C GLN A 93 -3.43 -36.04 -7.86
N LEU A 94 -4.12 -36.44 -8.92
CA LEU A 94 -3.66 -36.36 -10.30
C LEU A 94 -3.21 -34.93 -10.58
N PHE A 95 -1.90 -34.68 -10.53
CA PHE A 95 -1.31 -33.53 -11.18
C PHE A 95 -1.30 -33.85 -12.66
N GLU A 96 -2.28 -33.32 -13.41
CA GLU A 96 -2.23 -33.40 -14.86
C GLU A 96 -0.88 -32.83 -15.35
N PRO A 97 -0.15 -33.56 -16.21
CA PRO A 97 1.09 -33.05 -16.79
C PRO A 97 0.79 -31.80 -17.63
N CYS A 98 1.81 -30.94 -17.79
CA CYS A 98 1.71 -29.79 -18.68
C CYS A 98 1.19 -30.23 -20.06
N PRO A 99 0.09 -29.66 -20.57
CA PRO A 99 -0.52 -30.10 -21.84
C PRO A 99 0.42 -29.90 -23.03
N ASP A 100 1.39 -29.00 -22.90
CA ASP A 100 2.43 -28.74 -23.89
C ASP A 100 3.62 -29.72 -23.78
N ALA A 101 3.55 -30.71 -22.88
CA ALA A 101 4.62 -31.66 -22.57
C ALA A 101 5.97 -31.00 -22.22
N VAL A 102 5.93 -29.77 -21.71
CA VAL A 102 7.11 -29.02 -21.28
C VAL A 102 7.69 -29.68 -20.03
N THR A 103 9.01 -29.86 -20.00
CA THR A 103 9.73 -30.29 -18.79
C THR A 103 9.59 -29.18 -17.75
N ILE A 104 9.07 -29.51 -16.57
CA ILE A 104 8.87 -28.54 -15.48
C ILE A 104 10.14 -28.47 -14.64
N ASP A 105 10.78 -27.31 -14.69
CA ASP A 105 11.98 -26.96 -13.95
C ASP A 105 11.95 -25.48 -13.54
N LEU A 106 13.07 -24.95 -13.03
CA LEU A 106 13.19 -23.57 -12.56
C LEU A 106 13.07 -22.53 -13.68
N ASP A 107 13.29 -22.91 -14.93
CA ASP A 107 13.25 -22.01 -16.10
C ASP A 107 11.85 -21.96 -16.72
N THR A 108 11.07 -23.01 -16.54
CA THR A 108 9.80 -23.23 -17.23
C THR A 108 8.58 -23.10 -16.32
N ALA A 109 8.75 -23.15 -15.00
CA ALA A 109 7.66 -23.11 -14.03
C ALA A 109 7.85 -22.01 -12.97
N GLN A 110 6.73 -21.45 -12.49
CA GLN A 110 6.77 -20.41 -11.46
C GLN A 110 7.19 -21.01 -10.12
N LEU A 111 8.16 -20.41 -9.45
CA LEU A 111 8.54 -20.81 -8.11
C LEU A 111 7.45 -20.37 -7.11
N ILE A 112 6.75 -21.31 -6.48
CA ILE A 112 5.68 -21.03 -5.51
C ILE A 112 6.21 -21.28 -4.10
N LEU A 113 6.12 -20.25 -3.26
CA LEU A 113 6.46 -20.36 -1.85
C LEU A 113 5.18 -20.68 -1.06
N SER A 114 4.96 -21.94 -0.76
CA SER A 114 3.79 -22.40 -0.01
C SER A 114 4.06 -22.36 1.49
N THR A 115 3.06 -21.92 2.26
CA THR A 115 3.09 -22.04 3.74
C THR A 115 2.00 -23.05 4.12
N PRO A 116 2.32 -24.32 4.36
CA PRO A 116 1.33 -25.30 4.80
C PRO A 116 0.71 -24.82 6.11
N GLY A 117 -0.62 -24.92 6.24
CA GLY A 117 -1.43 -24.24 7.26
C GLY A 117 -1.10 -24.53 8.74
N THR A 118 -0.07 -25.32 9.03
CA THR A 118 0.34 -25.68 10.40
C THR A 118 1.84 -25.51 10.67
N TYR A 119 2.66 -25.04 9.72
CA TYR A 119 4.11 -24.96 9.88
C TYR A 119 4.67 -23.55 9.69
N THR A 120 5.70 -23.21 10.49
CA THR A 120 6.48 -21.96 10.42
C THR A 120 7.48 -21.94 9.25
N HIS A 121 7.70 -23.07 8.60
CA HIS A 121 8.63 -23.18 7.48
C HIS A 121 7.89 -23.00 6.15
N LYS A 122 8.45 -22.12 5.30
CA LYS A 122 8.01 -21.92 3.92
C LYS A 122 8.60 -23.03 3.04
N GLU A 123 7.76 -23.70 2.26
CA GLU A 123 8.17 -24.74 1.34
C GLU A 123 8.20 -24.18 -0.09
N LEU A 124 9.33 -24.36 -0.77
CA LEU A 124 9.50 -24.04 -2.18
C LEU A 124 8.94 -25.17 -3.03
N ARG A 125 7.96 -24.86 -3.89
CA ARG A 125 7.33 -25.81 -4.79
C ARG A 125 7.35 -25.30 -6.22
N LEU A 126 7.49 -26.23 -7.16
CA LEU A 126 7.21 -25.98 -8.58
C LEU A 126 5.81 -26.52 -8.90
N PRO A 127 4.95 -25.75 -9.58
CA PRO A 127 3.66 -26.22 -10.05
C PRO A 127 3.84 -27.33 -11.08
N SER A 128 2.83 -28.17 -11.28
CA SER A 128 2.87 -29.24 -12.30
C SER A 128 2.74 -28.75 -13.75
N ARG A 129 2.64 -27.43 -13.95
CA ARG A 129 2.40 -26.78 -15.24
C ARG A 129 3.47 -25.73 -15.48
N CYS A 130 3.86 -25.54 -16.75
CA CYS A 130 4.75 -24.44 -17.11
C CYS A 130 4.04 -23.09 -16.86
N VAL A 131 4.81 -22.00 -16.77
CA VAL A 131 4.30 -20.64 -16.51
C VAL A 131 3.13 -20.31 -17.42
N ARG A 132 3.25 -20.58 -18.73
CA ARG A 132 2.18 -20.33 -19.71
C ARG A 132 0.90 -21.10 -19.40
N CYS A 133 1.00 -22.41 -19.17
CA CYS A 133 -0.17 -23.25 -18.87
C CYS A 133 -0.79 -22.90 -17.52
N TYR A 134 0.03 -22.57 -16.52
CA TYR A 134 -0.44 -22.14 -15.20
C TYR A 134 -1.20 -20.81 -15.31
N THR A 135 -0.65 -19.81 -15.99
CA THR A 135 -1.34 -18.54 -16.21
C THR A 135 -2.63 -18.74 -17.00
N ASN A 136 -2.64 -19.57 -18.04
CA ASN A 136 -3.86 -19.88 -18.79
C ASN A 136 -4.92 -20.57 -17.91
N MET A 137 -4.51 -21.44 -16.99
CA MET A 137 -5.41 -22.08 -16.04
C MET A 137 -6.03 -21.04 -15.09
N ILE A 138 -5.20 -20.20 -14.46
CA ILE A 138 -5.66 -19.13 -13.56
C ILE A 138 -6.57 -18.14 -14.30
N LEU A 139 -6.22 -17.74 -15.52
CA LEU A 139 -7.04 -16.87 -16.34
C LEU A 139 -8.39 -17.51 -16.67
N ARG A 140 -8.45 -18.82 -16.94
CA ARG A 140 -9.72 -19.53 -17.18
C ARG A 140 -10.58 -19.63 -15.92
N GLU A 141 -9.97 -19.90 -14.77
CA GLU A 141 -10.67 -19.90 -13.49
C GLU A 141 -11.28 -18.53 -13.22
N ILE A 142 -10.47 -17.46 -13.30
CA ILE A 142 -10.93 -16.07 -13.14
C ILE A 142 -11.99 -15.72 -14.20
N ALA A 143 -11.78 -16.07 -15.46
CA ALA A 143 -12.73 -15.79 -16.54
C ALA A 143 -14.08 -16.46 -16.28
N SER A 144 -14.09 -17.76 -15.99
CA SER A 144 -15.30 -18.50 -15.63
C SER A 144 -15.99 -17.87 -14.43
N GLU A 145 -15.21 -17.46 -13.45
CA GLU A 145 -15.67 -16.79 -12.24
C GLU A 145 -16.30 -15.42 -12.52
N CYS A 146 -15.85 -14.72 -13.55
CA CYS A 146 -16.36 -13.41 -13.96
C CYS A 146 -17.43 -13.50 -15.06
N GLY A 147 -17.93 -14.70 -15.36
CA GLY A 147 -18.92 -14.92 -16.42
C GLY A 147 -18.38 -14.68 -17.83
N ILE A 148 -17.06 -14.63 -17.98
CA ILE A 148 -16.36 -14.48 -19.26
C ILE A 148 -16.37 -15.84 -19.94
N ARG A 149 -16.83 -15.89 -21.19
CA ARG A 149 -16.93 -17.15 -21.93
C ARG A 149 -15.55 -17.54 -22.44
N PRO A 150 -15.16 -18.82 -22.35
CA PRO A 150 -13.94 -19.28 -23.01
C PRO A 150 -14.14 -19.22 -24.53
N MET A 151 -13.16 -18.69 -25.25
CA MET A 151 -13.14 -18.66 -26.72
C MET A 151 -11.83 -19.17 -27.29
N SER A 152 -11.87 -19.48 -28.58
CA SER A 152 -10.77 -19.98 -29.39
C SER A 152 -9.73 -18.89 -29.63
N GLU A 153 -8.49 -19.28 -29.91
CA GLU A 153 -7.44 -18.33 -30.28
C GLU A 153 -7.77 -17.62 -31.60
N GLY A 154 -7.53 -16.31 -31.67
CA GLY A 154 -7.70 -15.51 -32.89
C GLY A 154 -9.12 -15.01 -33.17
N GLU A 155 -10.06 -15.18 -32.24
CA GLU A 155 -11.41 -14.61 -32.36
C GLU A 155 -11.41 -13.11 -32.00
N THR A 156 -12.39 -12.37 -32.52
CA THR A 156 -12.59 -10.96 -32.14
C THR A 156 -13.27 -10.88 -30.78
N CYS A 157 -12.92 -9.86 -30.01
CA CYS A 157 -13.55 -9.60 -28.71
C CYS A 157 -15.09 -9.57 -28.80
N GLY A 158 -15.75 -10.31 -27.93
CA GLY A 158 -17.21 -10.39 -27.84
C GLY A 158 -17.89 -9.17 -27.22
N ILE A 159 -17.16 -8.08 -26.96
CA ILE A 159 -17.77 -6.77 -26.62
C ILE A 159 -18.16 -6.11 -27.94
N GLU A 160 -19.42 -5.67 -28.02
CA GLU A 160 -19.93 -4.98 -29.21
C GLU A 160 -19.04 -3.77 -29.55
N ALA A 161 -18.74 -3.59 -30.83
CA ALA A 161 -17.81 -2.59 -31.36
C ALA A 161 -16.31 -2.76 -31.00
N CYS A 162 -15.90 -3.87 -30.37
CA CYS A 162 -14.49 -4.17 -30.17
C CYS A 162 -13.94 -5.12 -31.23
N ASN A 163 -13.00 -4.64 -32.05
CA ASN A 163 -12.34 -5.42 -33.10
C ASN A 163 -10.96 -5.96 -32.68
N LYS A 164 -10.58 -5.83 -31.41
CA LYS A 164 -9.31 -6.37 -30.90
C LYS A 164 -9.38 -7.89 -30.76
N GLU A 165 -8.25 -8.55 -30.95
CA GLU A 165 -8.12 -10.00 -30.74
C GLU A 165 -8.38 -10.35 -29.26
N THR A 166 -9.05 -11.48 -29.04
CA THR A 166 -9.26 -12.04 -27.71
C THR A 166 -7.96 -12.53 -27.09
N LEU A 167 -7.89 -12.50 -25.76
CA LEU A 167 -6.85 -13.24 -25.05
C LEU A 167 -7.20 -14.73 -25.08
N PHE A 168 -6.21 -15.59 -25.30
CA PHE A 168 -6.41 -17.05 -25.33
C PHE A 168 -7.22 -17.54 -24.12
N GLY A 169 -8.34 -18.23 -24.38
CA GLY A 169 -9.23 -18.75 -23.34
C GLY A 169 -10.24 -17.76 -22.77
N SER A 170 -10.44 -16.60 -23.42
CA SER A 170 -11.40 -15.57 -23.03
C SER A 170 -12.14 -15.03 -24.27
N ASP A 171 -13.42 -14.64 -24.13
CA ASP A 171 -14.19 -13.93 -25.15
C ASP A 171 -13.91 -12.41 -25.15
N ARG A 172 -12.94 -11.96 -24.35
CA ARG A 172 -12.56 -10.55 -24.19
C ARG A 172 -11.10 -10.33 -24.59
N CYS A 173 -10.83 -9.19 -25.22
CA CYS A 173 -9.46 -8.71 -25.42
C CYS A 173 -8.84 -8.26 -24.09
N VAL A 174 -7.51 -8.10 -24.03
CA VAL A 174 -6.78 -7.70 -22.82
C VAL A 174 -7.38 -6.44 -22.17
N GLY A 175 -7.67 -5.40 -22.95
CA GLY A 175 -8.24 -4.16 -22.42
C GLY A 175 -9.63 -4.34 -21.77
N HIS A 176 -10.46 -5.24 -22.30
CA HIS A 176 -11.76 -5.53 -21.68
C HIS A 176 -11.65 -6.54 -20.55
N LEU A 177 -10.66 -7.45 -20.57
CA LEU A 177 -10.35 -8.31 -19.43
C LEU A 177 -9.89 -7.51 -18.24
N ASP A 178 -9.02 -6.51 -18.44
CA ASP A 178 -8.55 -5.66 -17.35
C ASP A 178 -9.72 -4.90 -16.70
N ALA A 179 -10.61 -4.33 -17.52
CA ALA A 179 -11.82 -3.68 -17.03
C ALA A 179 -12.76 -4.66 -16.28
N THR A 180 -13.01 -5.84 -16.87
CA THR A 180 -13.93 -6.85 -16.30
C THR A 180 -13.35 -7.51 -15.06
N ASN A 181 -12.06 -7.83 -15.04
CA ASN A 181 -11.37 -8.37 -13.87
C ASN A 181 -11.37 -7.33 -12.75
N LEU A 182 -11.09 -6.06 -13.05
CA LEU A 182 -11.14 -5.01 -12.03
C LEU A 182 -12.55 -4.92 -11.40
N GLU A 183 -13.62 -5.00 -12.19
CA GLU A 183 -15.00 -5.00 -11.68
C GLU A 183 -15.39 -6.30 -10.97
N CYS A 184 -14.98 -7.46 -11.49
CA CYS A 184 -15.26 -8.77 -10.94
C CYS A 184 -14.53 -9.02 -9.61
N TRP A 185 -13.26 -8.62 -9.50
CA TRP A 185 -12.50 -8.69 -8.25
C TRP A 185 -13.03 -7.71 -7.21
N LYS A 186 -13.37 -6.47 -7.62
CA LYS A 186 -14.04 -5.49 -6.76
C LYS A 186 -15.39 -6.00 -6.26
N SER A 187 -16.14 -6.70 -7.10
CA SER A 187 -17.46 -7.24 -6.73
C SER A 187 -17.36 -8.51 -5.89
N LYS A 188 -16.36 -9.38 -6.07
CA LYS A 188 -16.28 -10.67 -5.36
C LYS A 188 -15.66 -10.61 -3.97
N GLN A 189 -14.60 -9.84 -3.75
CA GLN A 189 -13.91 -9.89 -2.46
C GLN A 189 -14.75 -9.36 -1.28
N TYR A 190 -15.76 -8.53 -1.54
CA TYR A 190 -16.55 -7.88 -0.47
C TYR A 190 -18.06 -7.92 -0.72
N GLN A 191 -18.53 -8.94 -1.45
CA GLN A 191 -19.93 -9.08 -1.88
C GLN A 191 -20.94 -9.17 -0.71
N ASN A 192 -20.46 -9.48 0.50
CA ASN A 192 -21.28 -9.53 1.70
C ASN A 192 -20.94 -8.43 2.71
N TYR A 193 -21.00 -7.17 2.27
CA TYR A 193 -20.97 -6.01 3.19
C TYR A 193 -21.94 -6.16 4.37
N PRO A 194 -23.17 -6.68 4.23
CA PRO A 194 -24.05 -6.92 5.38
C PRO A 194 -23.45 -7.85 6.45
N ALA A 195 -22.73 -8.90 6.06
CA ALA A 195 -22.04 -9.78 7.01
C ALA A 195 -20.83 -9.10 7.65
N LEU A 196 -20.07 -8.31 6.88
CA LEU A 196 -18.96 -7.51 7.42
C LEU A 196 -19.44 -6.45 8.42
N GLU A 197 -20.52 -5.75 8.09
CA GLU A 197 -21.17 -4.82 9.00
C GLU A 197 -21.63 -5.53 10.26
N THR A 198 -22.29 -6.69 10.15
CA THR A 198 -22.73 -7.49 11.30
C THR A 198 -21.56 -7.89 12.19
N ALA A 199 -20.46 -8.37 11.61
CA ALA A 199 -19.25 -8.74 12.33
C ALA A 199 -18.63 -7.53 13.05
N LEU A 200 -18.56 -6.37 12.38
CA LEU A 200 -18.04 -5.15 12.99
C LEU A 200 -18.94 -4.63 14.13
N LYS A 201 -20.27 -4.67 13.94
CA LYS A 201 -21.24 -4.30 14.98
C LYS A 201 -21.10 -5.17 16.21
N TYR A 202 -20.96 -6.48 16.01
CA TYR A 202 -20.70 -7.40 17.12
C TYR A 202 -19.39 -7.06 17.83
N ALA A 203 -18.31 -6.84 17.07
CA ALA A 203 -17.03 -6.41 17.65
C ALA A 203 -17.12 -5.06 18.38
N ALA A 204 -18.01 -4.16 17.96
CA ALA A 204 -18.24 -2.89 18.63
C ALA A 204 -19.07 -3.02 19.92
N THR A 205 -19.71 -4.17 20.21
CA THR A 205 -20.41 -4.38 21.50
C THR A 205 -19.49 -4.58 22.70
N ARG A 206 -18.16 -4.59 22.46
CA ARG A 206 -17.14 -4.62 23.51
C ARG A 206 -16.22 -3.40 23.39
N GLN A 207 -15.55 -3.07 24.48
CA GLN A 207 -14.44 -2.12 24.46
C GLN A 207 -13.27 -2.73 23.69
N TRP A 208 -12.70 -1.95 22.76
CA TRP A 208 -11.48 -2.33 22.05
C TRP A 208 -10.26 -2.04 22.91
N VAL A 209 -9.19 -2.79 22.68
CA VAL A 209 -7.94 -2.60 23.40
C VAL A 209 -7.14 -1.54 22.68
N CYS A 210 -6.85 -0.43 23.34
CA CYS A 210 -5.89 0.54 22.86
C CYS A 210 -4.47 0.04 23.19
N PRO A 211 -3.63 -0.29 22.20
CA PRO A 211 -2.28 -0.74 22.48
C PRO A 211 -1.40 0.42 22.98
N ASP A 212 -0.43 0.14 23.85
CA ASP A 212 0.53 1.13 24.36
C ASP A 212 1.22 1.91 23.23
N SER A 213 1.52 1.24 22.11
CA SER A 213 2.11 1.86 20.92
C SER A 213 1.23 2.93 20.26
N TYR A 214 -0.07 2.95 20.58
CA TYR A 214 -1.03 3.94 20.09
C TYR A 214 -1.37 5.01 21.15
N GLU A 215 -1.01 4.82 22.43
CA GLU A 215 -1.25 5.84 23.47
C GLU A 215 -0.54 7.16 23.14
N VAL A 216 0.68 7.09 22.60
CA VAL A 216 1.42 8.26 22.12
C VAL A 216 0.62 9.09 21.09
N VAL A 217 -0.21 8.44 20.27
CA VAL A 217 -1.08 9.09 19.27
C VAL A 217 -2.21 9.84 19.95
N ILE A 218 -2.82 9.24 20.98
CA ILE A 218 -3.90 9.86 21.75
C ILE A 218 -3.36 11.08 22.50
N ASP A 219 -2.23 10.94 23.20
CA ASP A 219 -1.60 12.02 23.96
C ASP A 219 -1.23 13.21 23.04
N HIS A 220 -0.61 12.94 21.89
CA HIS A 220 -0.28 14.00 20.93
C HIS A 220 -1.54 14.64 20.35
N ALA A 221 -2.58 13.86 20.05
CA ALA A 221 -3.83 14.41 19.56
C ALA A 221 -4.49 15.33 20.61
N GLU A 222 -4.43 15.00 21.90
CA GLU A 222 -4.92 15.86 22.97
C GLU A 222 -4.10 17.15 23.11
N GLN A 223 -2.77 17.06 23.08
CA GLN A 223 -1.88 18.24 23.13
C GLN A 223 -2.05 19.15 21.92
N ILE A 224 -2.33 18.60 20.73
CA ILE A 224 -2.66 19.40 19.54
C ILE A 224 -4.02 20.09 19.72
N ARG A 225 -5.03 19.39 20.27
CA ARG A 225 -6.36 19.99 20.53
C ARG A 225 -6.29 21.11 21.58
N SER A 226 -5.42 20.99 22.59
CA SER A 226 -5.21 22.04 23.60
C SER A 226 -4.33 23.20 23.12
N GLY A 227 -3.69 23.07 21.96
CA GLY A 227 -2.77 24.07 21.40
C GLY A 227 -1.36 24.02 21.97
N GLU A 228 -1.02 22.99 22.75
CA GLU A 228 0.33 22.75 23.29
C GLU A 228 1.31 22.29 22.21
N ARG A 229 0.81 21.68 21.12
CA ARG A 229 1.60 21.20 19.98
C ARG A 229 1.06 21.66 18.64
N PRO A 230 1.93 21.84 17.63
CA PRO A 230 1.50 22.11 16.27
C PRO A 230 0.85 20.88 15.64
N SER A 231 -0.10 21.08 14.73
CA SER A 231 -0.78 19.96 14.05
C SER A 231 0.15 19.08 13.21
N ALA A 232 1.30 19.61 12.79
CA ALA A 232 2.33 18.91 12.03
C ALA A 232 3.12 17.86 12.84
N ASP A 233 2.95 17.82 14.17
CA ASP A 233 3.59 16.81 15.02
C ASP A 233 2.95 15.42 14.87
N LEU A 234 1.69 15.34 14.42
CA LEU A 234 0.96 14.08 14.26
C LEU A 234 0.15 14.08 12.96
N VAL A 235 0.62 13.32 11.98
CA VAL A 235 0.10 13.36 10.61
C VAL A 235 -0.26 11.98 10.08
N ILE A 236 -1.16 11.95 9.10
CA ILE A 236 -1.48 10.75 8.32
C ILE A 236 -0.82 10.90 6.95
N LEU A 237 -0.10 9.85 6.54
CA LEU A 237 0.58 9.76 5.25
C LEU A 237 0.01 8.59 4.45
N ASP A 238 -0.16 8.82 3.16
CA ASP A 238 -0.48 7.80 2.17
C ASP A 238 0.21 8.16 0.84
N ASP A 239 0.69 7.14 0.13
CA ASP A 239 1.45 7.24 -1.10
C ASP A 239 0.78 6.41 -2.21
N GLU A 240 0.75 6.95 -3.42
CA GLU A 240 0.59 6.15 -4.63
C GLU A 240 1.95 5.94 -5.26
N PHE A 241 2.29 4.69 -5.58
CA PHE A 241 3.61 4.35 -6.11
C PHE A 241 3.56 3.17 -7.07
N SER A 242 4.58 3.06 -7.92
CA SER A 242 4.81 1.87 -8.74
C SER A 242 5.21 0.75 -7.81
N PRO A 243 4.43 -0.33 -7.69
CA PRO A 243 4.83 -1.37 -6.76
C PRO A 243 6.10 -2.07 -7.30
N THR A 244 6.38 -2.05 -8.62
CA THR A 244 7.55 -2.71 -9.23
C THR A 244 8.85 -1.97 -8.97
N THR A 245 8.82 -0.66 -9.15
CA THR A 245 10.01 0.17 -9.06
C THR A 245 10.08 0.95 -7.75
N TYR A 246 9.04 0.89 -6.91
CA TYR A 246 8.87 1.73 -5.72
C TYR A 246 8.96 3.22 -6.01
N GLN A 247 8.65 3.58 -7.26
CA GLN A 247 8.69 4.95 -7.74
C GLN A 247 7.44 5.68 -7.27
N LEU A 248 7.64 6.71 -6.44
CA LEU A 248 6.58 7.53 -5.88
C LEU A 248 5.87 8.33 -6.97
N PHE A 249 4.54 8.29 -7.02
CA PHE A 249 3.74 8.97 -8.04
C PHE A 249 2.86 10.09 -7.48
N GLU A 250 2.28 9.88 -6.31
CA GLU A 250 1.45 10.82 -5.58
C GLU A 250 1.69 10.58 -4.10
N PHE A 251 1.65 11.62 -3.28
CA PHE A 251 1.54 11.44 -1.83
C PHE A 251 0.74 12.57 -1.21
N SER A 252 0.20 12.30 -0.03
CA SER A 252 -0.53 13.29 0.74
C SER A 252 -0.25 13.15 2.23
N ILE A 253 -0.20 14.30 2.89
CA ILE A 253 -0.04 14.43 4.33
C ILE A 253 -1.16 15.34 4.83
N ILE A 254 -1.97 14.81 5.76
CA ILE A 254 -2.97 15.61 6.48
C ILE A 254 -2.67 15.57 7.97
N ASP A 255 -3.04 16.62 8.70
CA ASP A 255 -2.95 16.56 10.15
C ASP A 255 -4.01 15.61 10.72
N ARG A 256 -3.64 14.83 11.73
CA ARG A 256 -4.51 13.79 12.30
C ARG A 256 -5.76 14.38 12.97
N VAL A 257 -5.64 15.54 13.62
CA VAL A 257 -6.69 16.07 14.51
C VAL A 257 -7.80 16.76 13.72
N HIS A 258 -7.44 17.77 12.94
CA HIS A 258 -8.35 18.64 12.19
C HIS A 258 -8.62 18.10 10.79
N GLY A 259 -7.70 17.32 10.21
CA GLY A 259 -7.81 16.80 8.85
C GLY A 259 -7.51 17.84 7.77
N ASN A 260 -6.84 18.93 8.13
CA ASN A 260 -6.33 19.90 7.19
C ASN A 260 -5.24 19.26 6.34
N THR A 261 -5.28 19.56 5.04
CA THR A 261 -4.25 19.11 4.12
C THR A 261 -2.99 19.94 4.31
N LEU A 262 -1.90 19.29 4.72
CA LEU A 262 -0.59 19.93 4.89
C LEU A 262 0.20 19.86 3.58
N VAL A 263 0.21 18.68 2.95
CA VAL A 263 0.87 18.46 1.66
C VAL A 263 -0.03 17.55 0.82
N ASN A 264 -0.20 17.89 -0.45
CA ASN A 264 -0.79 17.01 -1.47
C ASN A 264 -0.04 17.29 -2.77
N THR A 265 0.66 16.29 -3.30
CA THR A 265 1.56 16.51 -4.45
C THR A 265 1.65 15.25 -5.30
N THR A 266 1.67 15.47 -6.62
CA THR A 266 2.02 14.47 -7.62
C THR A 266 3.48 14.63 -8.03
N VAL A 267 4.14 13.51 -8.30
CA VAL A 267 5.53 13.44 -8.72
C VAL A 267 5.57 13.12 -10.21
N THR A 268 6.28 13.95 -10.98
CA THR A 268 6.49 13.72 -12.42
C THR A 268 7.80 13.00 -12.63
N HIS A 269 7.80 12.02 -13.53
CA HIS A 269 8.98 11.22 -13.84
C HIS A 269 9.44 11.46 -15.27
N PRO A 270 10.75 11.63 -15.52
CA PRO A 270 11.30 11.81 -16.87
C PRO A 270 10.96 10.67 -17.84
N SER A 271 10.68 9.48 -17.31
CA SER A 271 10.27 8.31 -18.10
C SER A 271 8.86 8.41 -18.69
N GLY A 272 8.10 9.47 -18.39
CA GLY A 272 6.71 9.63 -18.83
C GLY A 272 5.76 8.63 -18.18
N LEU A 273 6.20 7.94 -17.12
CA LEU A 273 5.35 7.08 -16.30
C LEU A 273 4.40 7.98 -15.49
N CYS A 274 3.26 8.30 -16.07
CA CYS A 274 2.17 8.97 -15.38
C CYS A 274 1.17 7.94 -14.83
N HIS A 275 0.79 8.08 -13.55
CA HIS A 275 -0.10 7.16 -12.84
C HIS A 275 -1.47 6.98 -13.53
N ARG A 276 -1.88 7.91 -14.40
CA ARG A 276 -3.08 7.80 -15.26
C ARG A 276 -2.98 8.78 -16.42
N LYS A 277 -3.15 8.30 -17.66
CA LYS A 277 -3.32 9.14 -18.86
C LYS A 277 -4.61 9.99 -18.86
N ASP A 278 -5.50 9.79 -17.90
CA ASP A 278 -6.83 10.42 -17.85
C ASP A 278 -6.93 11.63 -16.89
N ARG A 279 -5.81 12.16 -16.39
CA ARG A 279 -5.82 13.31 -15.46
C ARG A 279 -5.21 14.56 -16.10
N ASP A 280 -5.90 15.09 -17.11
CA ASP A 280 -5.44 16.20 -17.96
C ASP A 280 -5.68 17.63 -17.39
N ASP A 281 -6.17 17.81 -16.16
CA ASP A 281 -6.60 19.15 -15.68
C ASP A 281 -5.70 19.83 -14.64
N ALA A 282 -4.55 19.26 -14.27
CA ALA A 282 -3.59 19.97 -13.42
C ALA A 282 -2.51 20.63 -14.29
N SER A 283 -2.51 21.97 -14.33
CA SER A 283 -1.53 22.81 -15.02
C SER A 283 -0.09 22.36 -14.75
N HIS A 284 0.50 21.69 -15.74
CA HIS A 284 1.90 21.30 -15.77
C HIS A 284 2.78 22.54 -15.99
N GLU A 285 3.09 23.27 -14.92
CA GLU A 285 4.30 24.09 -14.91
C GLU A 285 5.52 23.16 -14.80
N LEU A 286 6.35 23.18 -15.85
CA LEU A 286 7.64 22.49 -15.96
C LEU A 286 8.54 22.79 -14.75
N LEU A 287 8.49 21.94 -13.74
CA LEU A 287 9.42 21.90 -12.60
C LEU A 287 10.20 20.57 -12.59
N ASP A 288 10.58 20.10 -13.78
CA ASP A 288 11.01 18.73 -14.05
C ASP A 288 12.42 18.34 -13.54
N LEU A 289 13.14 19.25 -12.88
CA LEU A 289 14.53 19.02 -12.46
C LEU A 289 14.81 19.20 -10.96
N PHE A 290 13.83 19.64 -10.17
CA PHE A 290 14.04 19.90 -8.73
C PHE A 290 12.79 19.60 -7.88
N GLN A 291 12.08 18.52 -8.20
CA GLN A 291 10.85 18.16 -7.48
C GLN A 291 11.14 17.81 -6.03
N GLU A 292 12.23 17.10 -5.76
CA GLU A 292 12.70 16.73 -4.42
C GLU A 292 12.92 17.97 -3.57
N ARG A 293 13.56 19.01 -4.13
CA ARG A 293 13.79 20.29 -3.45
C ARG A 293 12.48 21.02 -3.14
N LEU A 294 11.54 21.04 -4.08
CA LEU A 294 10.25 21.68 -3.87
C LEU A 294 9.44 20.94 -2.80
N ILE A 295 9.43 19.61 -2.85
CA ILE A 295 8.73 18.77 -1.88
C ILE A 295 9.37 18.90 -0.50
N ALA A 296 10.70 18.87 -0.40
CA ALA A 296 11.44 19.16 0.82
C ALA A 296 11.04 20.52 1.40
N ARG A 297 11.02 21.58 0.57
CA ARG A 297 10.59 22.90 1.00
C ARG A 297 9.16 22.90 1.53
N LYS A 298 8.21 22.28 0.82
CA LYS A 298 6.81 22.17 1.26
C LYS A 298 6.67 21.42 2.58
N LEU A 299 7.44 20.36 2.80
CA LEU A 299 7.45 19.62 4.06
C LEU A 299 7.93 20.50 5.21
N LEU A 300 9.01 21.26 5.01
CA LEU A 300 9.52 22.21 6.02
C LEU A 300 8.52 23.34 6.30
N GLU A 301 7.92 23.92 5.26
CA GLU A 301 6.90 24.96 5.38
C GLU A 301 5.63 24.46 6.09
N ALA A 302 5.29 23.18 5.91
CA ALA A 302 4.22 22.50 6.62
C ALA A 302 4.57 22.15 8.08
N GLY A 303 5.80 22.40 8.53
CA GLY A 303 6.26 22.09 9.88
C GLY A 303 6.61 20.61 10.10
N ILE A 304 6.73 19.82 9.04
CA ILE A 304 7.14 18.41 9.15
C ILE A 304 8.61 18.33 9.53
N SER A 305 8.92 17.50 10.53
CA SER A 305 10.27 17.37 11.08
C SER A 305 10.62 15.92 11.42
N LYS A 306 11.85 15.69 11.90
CA LYS A 306 12.31 14.40 12.42
C LYS A 306 11.52 13.88 13.62
N ASN A 307 10.79 14.76 14.30
CA ASN A 307 9.99 14.41 15.47
C ASN A 307 8.52 14.17 15.13
N THR A 308 8.11 14.42 13.88
CA THR A 308 6.74 14.16 13.43
C THR A 308 6.43 12.67 13.50
N ILE A 309 5.29 12.34 14.12
CA ILE A 309 4.73 11.00 14.15
C ILE A 309 3.84 10.80 12.91
N PHE A 310 4.15 9.78 12.13
CA PHE A 310 3.41 9.39 10.92
C PHE A 310 2.49 8.21 11.21
N LEU A 311 1.23 8.33 10.82
CA LEU A 311 0.25 7.26 10.82
C LEU A 311 0.05 6.79 9.38
N VAL A 312 0.23 5.50 9.11
CA VAL A 312 0.10 4.92 7.77
C VAL A 312 -0.88 3.76 7.78
N TYR A 313 -1.83 3.74 6.83
CA TYR A 313 -2.82 2.65 6.74
C TYR A 313 -2.25 1.44 5.99
N HIS A 314 -1.20 0.85 6.55
CA HIS A 314 -0.52 -0.29 5.98
C HIS A 314 -0.12 -1.30 7.07
N TYR A 315 0.36 -2.49 6.67
CA TYR A 315 0.93 -3.49 7.60
C TYR A 315 2.31 -3.10 8.13
N GLY A 316 2.98 -2.15 7.47
CA GLY A 316 4.34 -1.73 7.72
C GLY A 316 4.52 -0.27 7.35
N LYS A 317 5.75 0.18 7.25
CA LYS A 317 6.12 1.60 7.14
C LYS A 317 6.45 2.01 5.69
N THR A 318 5.88 1.29 4.72
CA THR A 318 6.26 1.36 3.30
C THR A 318 6.14 2.78 2.76
N ASP A 319 5.05 3.48 3.05
CA ASP A 319 4.81 4.82 2.52
C ASP A 319 5.89 5.80 3.02
N LEU A 320 6.17 5.82 4.34
CA LEU A 320 7.27 6.65 4.87
C LEU A 320 8.65 6.26 4.31
N MET A 321 8.90 4.98 4.05
CA MET A 321 10.14 4.54 3.39
C MET A 321 10.25 5.09 1.97
N ILE A 322 9.20 4.96 1.16
CA ILE A 322 9.18 5.42 -0.23
C ILE A 322 9.39 6.94 -0.31
N LEU A 323 8.67 7.72 0.52
CA LEU A 323 8.84 9.17 0.53
C LEU A 323 10.26 9.59 0.97
N ARG A 324 10.86 8.91 1.96
CA ARG A 324 12.25 9.17 2.36
C ARG A 324 13.25 8.83 1.27
N ASP A 325 13.10 7.66 0.65
CA ASP A 325 13.99 7.21 -0.43
C ASP A 325 13.91 8.20 -1.61
N PHE A 326 12.71 8.67 -1.94
CA PHE A 326 12.51 9.72 -2.94
C PHE A 326 13.27 11.01 -2.57
N LEU A 327 13.11 11.53 -1.35
CA LEU A 327 13.82 12.74 -0.89
C LEU A 327 15.35 12.57 -0.87
N ALA A 328 15.84 11.38 -0.51
CA ALA A 328 17.26 11.07 -0.48
C ALA A 328 17.90 11.17 -1.87
N THR A 329 17.16 10.89 -2.95
CA THR A 329 17.68 11.07 -4.33
C THR A 329 18.05 12.52 -4.64
N GLY A 330 17.41 13.48 -3.98
CA GLY A 330 17.72 14.92 -4.06
C GLY A 330 18.71 15.42 -3.02
N GLY A 331 19.31 14.53 -2.20
CA GLY A 331 20.21 14.89 -1.10
C GLY A 331 19.52 15.37 0.18
N TYR A 332 18.19 15.22 0.28
CA TYR A 332 17.40 15.61 1.45
C TYR A 332 17.27 14.46 2.47
N GLU A 333 18.42 13.85 2.79
CA GLU A 333 18.50 12.79 3.78
C GLU A 333 18.16 13.34 5.17
N ASN A 334 17.54 12.50 6.00
CA ASN A 334 17.21 12.83 7.38
C ASN A 334 16.19 13.97 7.55
N MET A 335 15.41 14.36 6.54
CA MET A 335 14.36 15.35 6.75
C MET A 335 13.15 14.81 7.51
N LEU A 336 12.77 13.58 7.19
CA LEU A 336 11.63 12.90 7.81
C LEU A 336 12.09 12.08 9.01
N SER A 337 11.13 11.71 9.84
CA SER A 337 11.39 10.92 11.03
C SER A 337 11.84 9.49 10.71
N SER A 338 12.46 8.83 11.70
CA SER A 338 12.85 7.43 11.57
C SER A 338 11.62 6.52 11.55
N ASP A 339 11.84 5.24 11.25
CA ASP A 339 10.81 4.21 11.33
C ASP A 339 10.12 4.18 12.69
N ASP A 340 10.81 4.51 13.78
CA ASP A 340 10.26 4.44 15.14
C ASP A 340 9.11 5.43 15.36
N ASN A 341 9.11 6.54 14.63
CA ASN A 341 8.04 7.54 14.63
C ASN A 341 6.98 7.27 13.55
N CYS A 342 6.91 6.05 13.00
CA CYS A 342 5.90 5.64 12.04
C CYS A 342 5.08 4.46 12.58
N ILE A 343 3.78 4.69 12.74
CA ILE A 343 2.84 3.75 13.34
C ILE A 343 1.96 3.14 12.24
N PRO A 344 2.19 1.87 11.86
CA PRO A 344 1.31 1.16 10.93
C PRO A 344 -0.01 0.80 11.61
N LEU A 345 -1.13 1.12 10.96
CA LEU A 345 -2.45 1.01 11.57
C LEU A 345 -3.07 -0.40 11.46
N ILE A 346 -2.77 -1.16 10.40
CA ILE A 346 -3.39 -2.49 10.22
C ILE A 346 -3.05 -3.45 11.38
N PRO A 347 -1.81 -3.51 11.91
CA PRO A 347 -1.49 -4.32 13.08
C PRO A 347 -2.33 -3.97 14.31
N ILE A 348 -2.63 -2.70 14.55
CA ILE A 348 -3.46 -2.22 15.67
C ILE A 348 -4.89 -2.76 15.54
N TYR A 349 -5.47 -2.70 14.34
CA TYR A 349 -6.79 -3.28 14.07
C TYR A 349 -6.81 -4.81 14.19
N ARG A 350 -5.74 -5.50 13.77
CA ARG A 350 -5.64 -6.96 13.89
C ARG A 350 -5.67 -7.44 15.33
N GLN A 351 -5.14 -6.66 16.27
CA GLN A 351 -5.16 -7.00 17.70
C GLN A 351 -6.57 -7.06 18.28
N GLN A 352 -7.54 -6.39 17.64
CA GLN A 352 -8.94 -6.38 18.10
C GLN A 352 -9.66 -7.70 17.86
N LYS A 353 -9.05 -8.67 17.15
CA LYS A 353 -9.58 -10.01 16.90
C LYS A 353 -11.06 -9.98 16.50
N ILE A 354 -11.39 -9.14 15.52
CA ILE A 354 -12.73 -9.07 14.93
C ILE A 354 -13.02 -10.42 14.29
N GLU A 355 -14.10 -11.07 14.72
CA GLU A 355 -14.47 -12.38 14.21
C GLU A 355 -14.75 -12.29 12.69
N PRO A 356 -14.16 -13.19 11.88
CA PRO A 356 -14.42 -13.18 10.45
C PRO A 356 -15.87 -13.60 10.18
N PRO A 357 -16.57 -12.93 9.24
CA PRO A 357 -17.88 -13.40 8.81
C PRO A 357 -17.80 -14.75 8.07
N PRO A 358 -18.92 -15.48 7.94
CA PRO A 358 -18.95 -16.73 7.18
C PRO A 358 -18.40 -16.57 5.76
N GLY A 359 -17.47 -17.45 5.38
CA GLY A 359 -16.78 -17.40 4.09
C GLY A 359 -15.48 -16.57 4.08
N PHE A 360 -15.09 -15.98 5.21
CA PHE A 360 -13.84 -15.24 5.35
C PHE A 360 -12.88 -15.95 6.29
N ASN A 361 -11.59 -15.96 5.94
CA ASN A 361 -10.52 -16.47 6.83
C ASN A 361 -10.12 -15.43 7.90
N SER A 362 -10.34 -14.15 7.62
CA SER A 362 -10.08 -13.04 8.54
C SER A 362 -10.99 -11.87 8.19
N PHE A 363 -11.28 -11.00 9.16
CA PHE A 363 -11.97 -9.75 8.86
C PHE A 363 -11.10 -8.89 7.92
N PRO A 364 -11.58 -8.45 6.75
CA PRO A 364 -10.78 -7.68 5.82
C PRO A 364 -10.52 -6.26 6.35
N LEU A 365 -9.25 -5.87 6.40
CA LEU A 365 -8.78 -4.55 6.87
C LEU A 365 -8.17 -3.74 5.73
N ARG A 366 -8.63 -3.92 4.49
CA ARG A 366 -8.31 -2.96 3.43
C ARG A 366 -9.12 -1.69 3.67
N LEU A 367 -8.52 -0.53 3.44
CA LEU A 367 -9.14 0.75 3.76
C LEU A 367 -10.48 0.91 3.04
N GLU A 368 -10.51 0.62 1.73
CA GLU A 368 -11.70 0.64 0.88
C GLU A 368 -12.88 -0.22 1.38
N VAL A 369 -12.60 -1.22 2.21
CA VAL A 369 -13.58 -2.13 2.80
C VAL A 369 -14.00 -1.63 4.16
N LEU A 370 -13.04 -1.45 5.07
CA LEU A 370 -13.31 -1.04 6.44
C LEU A 370 -14.00 0.32 6.46
N PHE A 371 -13.52 1.27 5.67
CA PHE A 371 -14.11 2.60 5.54
C PHE A 371 -15.58 2.51 5.11
N ARG A 372 -15.88 1.68 4.10
CA ARG A 372 -17.26 1.49 3.61
C ARG A 372 -18.17 0.81 4.63
N VAL A 373 -17.63 -0.10 5.45
CA VAL A 373 -18.39 -0.76 6.52
C VAL A 373 -18.70 0.22 7.65
N LEU A 374 -17.75 1.09 8.03
CA LEU A 374 -17.92 2.09 9.08
C LEU A 374 -18.80 3.27 8.64
N TYR A 375 -18.60 3.75 7.40
CA TYR A 375 -19.22 4.94 6.86
C TYR A 375 -19.96 4.63 5.56
N PRO A 376 -21.02 3.80 5.62
CA PRO A 376 -21.78 3.46 4.42
C PRO A 376 -22.32 4.73 3.76
N LEU A 377 -22.20 4.81 2.44
CA LEU A 377 -22.64 5.94 1.60
C LEU A 377 -21.87 7.25 1.80
N HIS A 378 -20.74 7.25 2.52
CA HIS A 378 -19.92 8.44 2.61
C HIS A 378 -19.39 8.85 1.23
N SER A 379 -19.28 10.16 0.99
CA SER A 379 -18.85 10.73 -0.31
C SER A 379 -17.43 10.35 -0.77
N LEU A 380 -16.63 9.76 0.14
CA LEU A 380 -15.29 9.25 -0.16
C LEU A 380 -15.29 7.77 -0.57
N CYS A 381 -16.39 7.04 -0.38
CA CYS A 381 -16.48 5.64 -0.77
C CYS A 381 -16.25 5.48 -2.28
N GLY A 382 -15.40 4.51 -2.65
CA GLY A 382 -15.09 4.20 -4.06
C GLY A 382 -14.11 5.16 -4.72
N ARG A 383 -13.54 6.11 -3.96
CA ARG A 383 -12.53 7.06 -4.42
C ARG A 383 -11.11 6.74 -3.93
N ASN A 384 -10.86 5.49 -3.52
CA ASN A 384 -9.55 5.01 -3.09
C ASN A 384 -8.55 4.98 -4.26
N HIS A 385 -7.27 4.81 -3.96
CA HIS A 385 -6.13 5.00 -4.88
C HIS A 385 -5.95 6.47 -5.28
N LEU A 386 -6.16 7.33 -4.28
CA LEU A 386 -5.92 8.75 -4.29
C LEU A 386 -5.37 9.09 -2.92
N ALA A 387 -4.08 9.35 -2.82
CA ALA A 387 -3.38 9.55 -1.54
C ALA A 387 -4.14 10.49 -0.59
N LEU A 388 -4.63 11.64 -1.08
CA LEU A 388 -5.40 12.57 -0.24
C LEU A 388 -6.71 11.97 0.28
N ILE A 389 -7.43 11.24 -0.57
CA ILE A 389 -8.69 10.60 -0.20
C ILE A 389 -8.43 9.49 0.82
N ASP A 390 -7.39 8.70 0.62
CA ASP A 390 -7.04 7.60 1.51
C ASP A 390 -6.54 8.11 2.87
N CYS A 391 -5.81 9.23 2.92
CA CYS A 391 -5.53 9.96 4.16
C CYS A 391 -6.83 10.39 4.88
N GLN A 392 -7.77 10.99 4.16
CA GLN A 392 -9.05 11.45 4.74
C GLN A 392 -9.90 10.29 5.26
N GLN A 393 -9.96 9.18 4.51
CA GLN A 393 -10.63 7.96 4.95
C GLN A 393 -9.96 7.38 6.19
N THR A 394 -8.62 7.34 6.21
CA THR A 394 -7.82 6.87 7.35
C THR A 394 -8.10 7.68 8.62
N LYS A 395 -8.18 9.01 8.52
CA LYS A 395 -8.54 9.87 9.66
C LYS A 395 -9.87 9.46 10.27
N LEU A 396 -10.90 9.33 9.44
CA LEU A 396 -12.24 8.96 9.88
C LEU A 396 -12.24 7.57 10.53
N VAL A 397 -11.55 6.61 9.91
CA VAL A 397 -11.37 5.26 10.46
C VAL A 397 -10.69 5.31 11.85
N LEU A 398 -9.69 6.17 12.05
CA LEU A 398 -9.06 6.36 13.36
C LEU A 398 -9.97 7.05 14.38
N ASP A 399 -10.78 8.03 13.97
CA ASP A 399 -11.80 8.64 14.84
C ASP A 399 -12.77 7.57 15.36
N ALA A 400 -13.20 6.64 14.50
CA ALA A 400 -14.02 5.49 14.90
C ALA A 400 -13.29 4.56 15.89
N PHE A 401 -12.02 4.25 15.63
CA PHE A 401 -11.20 3.39 16.49
C PHE A 401 -11.09 3.94 17.91
N GLU A 402 -10.77 5.22 18.05
CA GLU A 402 -10.65 5.89 19.35
C GLU A 402 -11.95 5.81 20.15
N HIS A 403 -13.09 5.98 19.49
CA HIS A 403 -14.40 5.74 20.13
C HIS A 403 -14.61 4.29 20.54
N PHE A 404 -14.17 3.30 19.75
CA PHE A 404 -14.30 1.90 20.15
C PHE A 404 -13.38 1.51 21.32
N CYS A 405 -12.24 2.20 21.49
CA CYS A 405 -11.36 2.04 22.64
C CYS A 405 -11.96 2.59 23.95
N GLN A 406 -12.94 3.49 23.86
CA GLN A 406 -13.64 4.02 25.04
C GLN A 406 -14.66 3.00 25.61
N PRO A 407 -14.94 3.03 26.93
CA PRO A 407 -16.06 2.32 27.53
C PRO A 407 -17.37 2.64 26.81
N ILE A 408 -18.23 1.63 26.61
CA ILE A 408 -19.44 1.74 25.77
C ILE A 408 -20.29 2.94 26.20
N GLU A 409 -20.46 3.14 27.50
CA GLU A 409 -21.29 4.19 28.10
C GLU A 409 -20.75 5.61 27.84
N SER A 410 -19.45 5.72 27.57
CA SER A 410 -18.78 7.00 27.29
C SER A 410 -18.70 7.35 25.80
N ARG A 411 -19.07 6.42 24.92
CA ARG A 411 -19.00 6.64 23.47
C ARG A 411 -20.04 7.65 23.01
N GLY A 412 -19.64 8.46 22.02
CA GLY A 412 -20.55 9.34 21.30
C GLY A 412 -21.74 8.56 20.74
N SER A 413 -22.90 9.23 20.64
CA SER A 413 -24.16 8.56 20.34
C SER A 413 -24.15 7.77 19.03
N ASP A 414 -23.36 8.20 18.06
CA ASP A 414 -23.23 7.59 16.73
C ASP A 414 -22.37 6.31 16.75
N TRP A 415 -21.59 6.12 17.81
CA TRP A 415 -20.66 5.00 18.01
C TRP A 415 -21.19 3.95 18.99
N GLN A 416 -22.44 4.12 19.44
CA GLN A 416 -23.14 3.13 20.23
C GLN A 416 -23.53 1.94 19.35
N PRO A 417 -23.39 0.68 19.83
CA PRO A 417 -23.64 -0.51 19.02
C PRO A 417 -25.02 -0.55 18.35
N GLU A 418 -26.04 0.00 19.01
CA GLU A 418 -27.42 0.05 18.52
C GLU A 418 -27.60 1.01 17.35
N LYS A 419 -26.70 2.01 17.21
CA LYS A 419 -26.76 3.06 16.18
C LYS A 419 -25.82 2.80 15.00
N LEU A 420 -24.82 1.94 15.15
CA LEU A 420 -23.98 1.46 14.04
C LEU A 420 -24.81 0.77 12.94
N VAL A 421 -26.10 0.48 13.18
CA VAL A 421 -27.06 0.06 12.16
C VAL A 421 -28.26 1.00 12.13
N LYS A 422 -28.27 1.94 11.18
CA LYS A 422 -29.48 2.37 10.45
C LYS A 422 -29.12 3.44 9.41
N ILE A 423 -28.59 2.99 8.28
CA ILE A 423 -29.00 3.60 7.01
C ILE A 423 -29.65 2.50 6.19
N SER A 424 -30.82 2.03 6.64
CA SER A 424 -31.74 1.38 5.71
C SER A 424 -32.10 2.45 4.69
N GLN A 425 -31.43 2.45 3.53
CA GLN A 425 -31.89 3.21 2.38
C GLN A 425 -33.24 2.61 1.99
N THR A 426 -34.31 3.15 2.58
CA THR A 426 -35.67 2.66 2.35
C THR A 426 -36.15 3.01 0.93
N THR A 427 -35.58 4.04 0.30
CA THR A 427 -35.91 4.49 -1.05
C THR A 427 -34.70 5.13 -1.76
N ILE A 428 -34.72 5.15 -3.10
CA ILE A 428 -33.77 5.95 -3.91
C ILE A 428 -33.81 7.44 -3.51
N THR A 429 -34.97 7.95 -3.09
CA THR A 429 -35.11 9.36 -2.68
C THR A 429 -34.45 9.68 -1.34
N SER A 430 -34.30 8.71 -0.42
CA SER A 430 -33.58 8.95 0.85
C SER A 430 -32.08 9.13 0.63
N PHE A 431 -31.52 8.52 -0.43
CA PHE A 431 -30.15 8.75 -0.87
C PHE A 431 -29.92 10.21 -1.30
N PHE A 432 -30.76 10.73 -2.20
CA PHE A 432 -30.65 12.12 -2.66
C PHE A 432 -30.86 13.14 -1.53
N LYS A 433 -31.80 12.89 -0.60
CA LYS A 433 -32.02 13.77 0.56
C LYS A 433 -30.81 13.85 1.50
N ASN A 434 -30.03 12.78 1.61
CA ASN A 434 -28.81 12.78 2.42
C ASN A 434 -27.66 13.54 1.74
N ILE A 435 -27.55 13.45 0.41
CA ILE A 435 -26.58 14.24 -0.37
C ILE A 435 -26.86 15.75 -0.23
N ASP A 436 -28.13 16.15 -0.36
CA ASP A 436 -28.52 17.57 -0.25
C ASP A 436 -28.21 18.15 1.12
N ARG A 437 -28.45 17.41 2.21
CA ARG A 437 -28.14 17.89 3.57
C ARG A 437 -26.65 18.12 3.81
N SER A 438 -25.79 17.24 3.31
CA SER A 438 -24.33 17.41 3.44
C SER A 438 -23.82 18.64 2.68
N THR A 439 -24.42 18.91 1.51
CA THR A 439 -24.07 20.05 0.65
C THR A 439 -24.60 21.37 1.23
N LEU A 440 -25.81 21.36 1.79
CA LEU A 440 -26.40 22.52 2.48
C LEU A 440 -25.62 22.90 3.74
N LYS A 441 -25.18 21.92 4.54
CA LYS A 441 -24.41 22.20 5.77
C LYS A 441 -23.05 22.84 5.47
N ARG A 442 -22.40 22.48 4.36
CA ARG A 442 -21.18 23.16 3.89
C ARG A 442 -21.45 24.59 3.42
N LYS A 443 -22.57 24.84 2.74
CA LYS A 443 -22.95 26.20 2.30
C LYS A 443 -23.31 27.11 3.47
N LEU A 444 -23.98 26.60 4.49
CA LEU A 444 -24.30 27.36 5.70
C LEU A 444 -23.03 27.72 6.49
N ASN A 445 -22.14 26.76 6.72
CA ASN A 445 -20.87 27.03 7.41
C ASN A 445 -19.94 27.98 6.64
N ALA A 446 -20.01 28.01 5.30
CA ALA A 446 -19.26 28.96 4.48
C ALA A 446 -19.87 30.38 4.52
N ALA A 447 -21.20 30.49 4.58
CA ALA A 447 -21.88 31.77 4.71
C ALA A 447 -21.66 32.40 6.10
N ASP A 448 -21.66 31.59 7.17
CA ASP A 448 -21.42 32.07 8.53
C ASP A 448 -19.96 32.54 8.74
N ALA A 449 -19.00 32.01 7.96
CA ALA A 449 -17.61 32.46 7.98
C ALA A 449 -17.38 33.80 7.25
N GLU A 450 -18.27 34.18 6.32
CA GLU A 450 -18.19 35.47 5.62
C GLU A 450 -18.86 36.62 6.41
N ASP A 451 -19.85 36.32 7.26
CA ASP A 451 -20.51 37.34 8.10
C ASP A 451 -19.65 37.81 9.29
N GLU A 452 -18.66 37.01 9.74
CA GLU A 452 -17.69 37.45 10.77
C GLU A 452 -16.59 38.37 10.21
N LEU A 453 -16.34 38.36 8.90
CA LEU A 453 -15.31 39.22 8.29
C LEU A 453 -15.83 40.63 7.94
N ASP A 454 -17.15 40.84 7.85
CA ASP A 454 -17.73 42.15 7.48
C ASP A 454 -18.08 43.03 8.71
N GLN A 455 -18.11 42.48 9.92
CA GLN A 455 -18.40 43.26 11.13
C GLN A 455 -17.18 43.96 11.76
N GLY A 456 -15.97 43.69 11.28
CA GLY A 456 -14.73 44.30 11.81
C GLY A 456 -14.33 45.65 11.18
N ARG A 457 -15.01 46.11 10.12
CA ARG A 457 -14.51 47.23 9.28
C ARG A 457 -15.40 48.46 9.27
N LYS A 458 -15.91 48.89 10.42
CA LYS A 458 -16.48 50.24 10.60
C LYS A 458 -16.11 50.82 11.95
N THR A 459 -14.95 51.47 12.04
CA THR A 459 -14.74 52.63 12.91
C THR A 459 -13.52 53.45 12.48
N SER A 460 -13.69 54.78 12.51
CA SER A 460 -12.71 55.87 12.33
C SER A 460 -12.18 56.16 10.92
N LEU A 461 -12.95 56.99 10.21
CA LEU A 461 -12.41 58.04 9.34
C LEU A 461 -11.83 59.14 10.25
N GLY A 462 -10.56 59.48 10.07
CA GLY A 462 -9.90 60.63 10.66
C GLY A 462 -8.76 61.08 9.75
N ASP A 463 -8.93 62.26 9.18
CA ASP A 463 -8.05 62.95 8.24
C ASP A 463 -6.59 63.09 8.72
N GLY A 464 -5.64 63.02 7.79
CA GLY A 464 -4.28 63.55 8.00
C GLY A 464 -3.19 62.89 7.15
N LEU A 465 -3.04 63.32 5.89
CA LEU A 465 -1.74 63.34 5.19
C LEU A 465 -0.84 64.41 5.85
N PRO A 466 0.49 64.26 5.90
CA PRO A 466 1.29 64.45 4.68
C PRO A 466 2.58 63.61 4.53
N ASP A 467 2.96 63.46 3.26
CA ASP A 467 4.28 63.56 2.62
C ASP A 467 5.53 62.80 3.10
N GLN A 468 6.14 62.16 2.08
CA GLN A 468 7.58 61.98 1.82
C GLN A 468 8.39 61.12 2.80
N ILE A 469 8.74 59.90 2.38
CA ILE A 469 10.06 59.31 2.64
C ILE A 469 10.54 58.52 1.40
N GLU A 470 11.66 58.96 0.85
CA GLU A 470 12.52 58.26 -0.11
C GLU A 470 13.01 56.93 0.49
N ALA A 471 12.85 55.83 -0.23
CA ALA A 471 13.58 54.59 0.04
C ALA A 471 14.81 54.56 -0.88
N SER A 472 15.95 54.96 -0.33
CA SER A 472 17.28 54.69 -0.87
C SER A 472 17.76 53.31 -0.41
N TYR A 473 18.49 52.66 -1.31
CA TYR A 473 19.24 51.41 -1.15
C TYR A 473 20.09 51.35 0.13
N VAL A 474 20.12 50.18 0.77
CA VAL A 474 21.34 49.64 1.42
C VAL A 474 21.37 48.12 1.22
N ASP A 475 22.29 47.66 0.35
CA ASP A 475 22.85 46.31 0.38
C ASP A 475 23.57 46.12 1.72
N SER A 476 23.28 45.04 2.45
CA SER A 476 24.08 44.63 3.60
C SER A 476 24.66 43.24 3.34
N ASP A 477 25.94 43.26 2.96
CA ASP A 477 26.85 42.13 3.06
C ASP A 477 26.89 41.62 4.51
N TYR A 478 26.65 40.33 4.73
CA TYR A 478 26.98 39.66 5.98
C TYR A 478 28.18 38.75 5.73
N GLU A 479 29.31 39.18 6.25
CA GLU A 479 30.58 38.46 6.26
C GLU A 479 30.56 37.26 7.21
N ASP A 480 31.39 36.29 6.82
CA ASP A 480 31.89 35.17 7.60
C ASP A 480 32.39 35.58 8.99
N HIS A 481 31.89 34.90 10.02
CA HIS A 481 32.61 34.75 11.27
C HIS A 481 33.07 33.30 11.43
N LEU A 482 34.35 33.11 11.09
CA LEU A 482 35.17 31.99 11.54
C LEU A 482 35.22 32.00 13.08
N VAL A 483 34.78 30.90 13.68
CA VAL A 483 35.02 30.61 15.10
C VAL A 483 36.35 29.87 15.18
N GLU A 484 37.39 30.57 15.60
CA GLU A 484 38.64 29.96 16.05
C GLU A 484 38.40 29.29 17.40
N GLY A 485 38.85 28.03 17.50
CA GLY A 485 38.85 27.26 18.73
C GLY A 485 39.97 27.71 19.65
N GLU A 486 39.68 27.71 20.94
CA GLU A 486 40.69 27.72 21.98
C GLU A 486 40.58 26.43 22.79
N ASP A 487 41.71 25.74 22.83
CA ASP A 487 42.04 24.60 23.66
C ASP A 487 42.05 25.00 25.13
N GLU A 488 41.35 24.24 25.99
CA GLU A 488 41.72 24.14 27.40
C GLU A 488 41.91 22.67 27.79
N GLU A 489 43.18 22.27 27.80
CA GLU A 489 43.70 21.14 28.55
C GLU A 489 43.69 21.43 30.07
N SER A 490 43.83 20.33 30.83
CA SER A 490 43.96 20.19 32.29
C SER A 490 42.63 19.91 33.00
N ASN A 491 42.54 18.98 33.96
CA ASN A 491 43.58 18.46 34.81
C ASN A 491 43.19 17.11 35.42
N VAL A 492 44.24 16.34 35.66
CA VAL A 492 44.44 15.18 36.54
C VAL A 492 43.48 15.08 37.74
N GLY A 493 43.01 13.87 38.02
CA GLY A 493 42.36 13.52 39.29
C GLY A 493 42.09 12.02 39.43
N ASP A 494 43.15 11.26 39.72
CA ASP A 494 43.07 9.92 40.28
C ASP A 494 42.28 9.93 41.60
N ASN A 495 41.42 8.95 41.81
CA ASN A 495 41.09 8.44 43.15
C ASN A 495 40.57 7.01 43.05
N GLU A 496 41.47 6.07 43.29
CA GLU A 496 41.16 4.78 43.90
C GLU A 496 40.80 5.02 45.38
N SER A 497 39.70 4.44 45.85
CA SER A 497 39.62 3.96 47.24
C SER A 497 38.57 2.87 47.36
N GLU A 498 39.05 1.73 47.86
CA GLU A 498 38.32 0.57 48.34
C GLU A 498 37.36 0.88 49.51
N GLU A 499 36.64 -0.18 49.92
CA GLU A 499 35.82 -0.37 51.14
C GLU A 499 34.31 -0.08 51.04
N ALA A 500 33.54 -1.13 50.70
CA ALA A 500 32.59 -1.82 51.59
C ALA A 500 31.86 -2.97 50.85
#